data_AF-A0A3P7L5N7-F1
#
_entry.id   AF-A0A3P7L5N7-F1
#
_cell.length_a   1.000
_cell.length_b   1.000
_cell.length_c   1.000
_cell.angle_alpha   90.00
_cell.angle_beta   90.00
_cell.angle_gamma   90.00
#
_symmetry.space_group_name_H-M   'P 1'
#
loop_
_entity.id
_entity.type
_entity.pdbx_description
1 polymer ?
#
loop_
_entity_poly.entity_id
_entity_poly.type
_entity_poly.pdbx_seq_one_letter_code
_entity_poly.pdbx_strand_id
1 'polypeptide(L)'
;MSTEGNAIGHCALLPPELFPPRDCTIFEEEEEEERGGWGFCVLVWDANLDSTVAPPVVLALFFCWAQEGESSNDLKTEITRLLGCETLLKESLAEESSKLAQAEAECQKLRDAEGSALSGLQTKLDSTLMEHQTLMDQFIAVQDKNSQLEAALGTCHQELESLQRIVLDLGRQNQTLQIAQERLTNRQWVADESAIACSNCQREFSISLRKVSK
;
A
#
# COMPACT_ATOMS: atom_id res chain seq x y z
N MET A 1 -9.04 -4.94 31.23
CA MET A 1 -8.22 -6.17 31.33
C MET A 1 -8.97 -7.29 30.65
N SER A 2 -8.71 -7.50 29.37
CA SER A 2 -8.95 -8.75 28.63
C SER A 2 -8.06 -8.69 27.40
N THR A 3 -7.06 -9.57 27.39
CA THR A 3 -6.09 -9.75 26.31
C THR A 3 -6.54 -10.93 25.48
N GLU A 4 -6.92 -10.70 24.22
CA GLU A 4 -7.03 -11.74 23.22
C GLU A 4 -6.01 -11.48 22.12
N GLY A 5 -4.93 -12.27 22.17
CA GLY A 5 -3.93 -12.33 21.14
C GLY A 5 -4.45 -13.13 19.96
N ASN A 6 -4.25 -12.60 18.76
CA ASN A 6 -4.44 -13.35 17.52
C ASN A 6 -3.13 -13.31 16.74
N ALA A 7 -2.42 -14.43 16.78
CA ALA A 7 -1.23 -14.68 15.98
C ALA A 7 -1.68 -15.19 14.60
N ILE A 8 -1.50 -14.37 13.56
CA ILE A 8 -1.70 -14.78 12.17
C ILE A 8 -0.33 -14.80 11.49
N GLY A 9 -0.04 -15.95 10.89
CA GLY A 9 1.28 -16.40 10.47
C GLY A 9 1.94 -15.53 9.41
N HIS A 10 3.25 -15.35 9.62
CA HIS A 10 4.21 -14.94 8.61
C HIS A 10 4.30 -16.02 7.51
N CYS A 11 3.73 -15.76 6.34
CA CYS A 11 4.17 -16.40 5.10
C CYS A 11 5.47 -15.73 4.65
N ALA A 12 6.59 -16.38 4.93
CA ALA A 12 7.88 -16.02 4.36
C ALA A 12 7.84 -16.29 2.85
N LEU A 13 7.84 -15.20 2.07
CA LEU A 13 8.11 -15.24 0.63
C LEU A 13 9.58 -15.61 0.43
N LEU A 14 9.80 -16.83 -0.05
CA LEU A 14 11.10 -17.29 -0.55
C LEU A 14 11.43 -16.56 -1.88
N PRO A 15 12.68 -16.13 -2.10
CA PRO A 15 13.10 -15.50 -3.35
C PRO A 15 13.22 -16.52 -4.50
N PRO A 16 12.84 -16.15 -5.75
CA PRO A 16 13.00 -17.01 -6.92
C PRO A 16 14.39 -16.82 -7.53
N GLU A 17 15.40 -17.38 -6.88
CA GLU A 17 16.77 -17.44 -7.41
C GLU A 17 17.19 -18.91 -7.31
N LEU A 18 17.03 -19.66 -8.42
CA LEU A 18 17.72 -20.92 -8.77
C LEU A 18 16.94 -21.66 -9.89
N PHE A 19 16.94 -21.09 -11.09
CA PHE A 19 16.79 -21.89 -12.31
C PHE A 19 18.01 -21.61 -13.18
N PRO A 20 18.90 -22.59 -13.41
CA PRO A 20 20.01 -22.40 -14.34
C PRO A 20 19.48 -22.34 -15.78
N PRO A 21 20.19 -21.62 -16.68
CA PRO A 21 19.81 -21.52 -18.08
C PRO A 21 19.88 -22.90 -18.74
N ARG A 22 18.86 -23.24 -19.51
CA ARG A 22 18.93 -24.38 -20.44
C ARG A 22 19.78 -23.93 -21.62
N ASP A 23 20.99 -24.44 -21.68
CA ASP A 23 21.81 -24.45 -22.89
C ASP A 23 21.06 -25.26 -23.96
N CYS A 24 20.39 -24.57 -24.88
CA CYS A 24 19.99 -25.14 -26.16
C CYS A 24 21.22 -25.19 -27.05
N THR A 25 22.02 -26.25 -26.90
CA THR A 25 22.96 -26.66 -27.95
C THR A 25 22.14 -27.08 -29.16
N ILE A 26 22.11 -26.21 -30.16
CA ILE A 26 21.69 -26.51 -31.52
C ILE A 26 22.67 -27.59 -32.03
N PHE A 27 22.14 -28.77 -32.34
CA PHE A 27 22.84 -29.77 -33.13
C PHE A 27 23.00 -29.18 -34.54
N GLU A 28 24.22 -28.85 -34.93
CA GLU A 28 24.61 -28.75 -36.33
C GLU A 28 24.62 -30.18 -36.87
N GLU A 29 23.58 -30.55 -37.62
CA GLU A 29 23.65 -31.71 -38.51
C GLU A 29 24.60 -31.36 -39.66
N GLU A 30 25.78 -31.97 -39.62
CA GLU A 30 26.68 -32.11 -40.77
C GLU A 30 25.94 -32.88 -41.88
N GLU A 31 25.44 -32.17 -42.89
CA GLU A 31 25.05 -32.83 -44.15
C GLU A 31 26.32 -33.22 -44.92
N GLU A 32 26.58 -34.53 -44.92
CA GLU A 32 27.61 -35.18 -45.71
C GLU A 32 27.42 -34.92 -47.21
N GLU A 33 28.51 -34.45 -47.80
CA GLU A 33 28.77 -34.23 -49.22
C GLU A 33 28.74 -35.56 -50.01
N GLU A 34 27.57 -36.02 -50.45
CA GLU A 34 27.49 -37.10 -51.43
C GLU A 34 27.87 -36.60 -52.84
N ARG A 35 29.14 -36.85 -53.17
CA ARG A 35 29.70 -36.85 -54.53
C ARG A 35 28.95 -37.86 -55.43
N GLY A 36 27.86 -37.41 -56.04
CA GLY A 36 27.26 -38.06 -57.21
C GLY A 36 28.15 -37.88 -58.44
N GLY A 37 29.13 -38.78 -58.61
CA GLY A 37 29.94 -38.87 -59.82
C GLY A 37 29.10 -39.36 -61.00
N TRP A 38 28.71 -38.45 -61.89
CA TRP A 38 28.15 -38.82 -63.19
C TRP A 38 29.30 -39.30 -64.10
N GLY A 39 29.48 -40.62 -64.18
CA GLY A 39 30.38 -41.24 -65.15
C GLY A 39 29.89 -40.97 -66.57
N PHE A 40 30.56 -40.06 -67.27
CA PHE A 40 30.31 -39.77 -68.67
C PHE A 40 30.92 -40.90 -69.52
N CYS A 41 30.11 -41.86 -69.98
CA CYS A 41 30.53 -42.79 -71.03
C CYS A 41 30.59 -42.06 -72.37
N VAL A 42 31.78 -41.60 -72.75
CA VAL A 42 32.07 -41.17 -74.13
C VAL A 42 32.07 -42.41 -75.02
N LEU A 43 30.94 -42.71 -75.65
CA LEU A 43 30.91 -43.60 -76.81
C LEU A 43 31.49 -42.83 -78.01
N VAL A 44 32.76 -43.08 -78.31
CA VAL A 44 33.37 -42.68 -79.59
C VAL A 44 32.71 -43.52 -80.68
N TRP A 45 31.84 -42.90 -81.47
CA TRP A 45 31.29 -43.52 -82.66
C TRP A 45 32.10 -43.07 -83.88
N ASP A 46 33.08 -43.89 -84.26
CA ASP A 46 33.71 -43.83 -85.58
C ASP A 46 32.71 -44.42 -86.60
N ALA A 47 32.19 -43.60 -87.50
CA ALA A 47 31.42 -44.07 -88.65
C ALA A 47 31.56 -43.10 -89.84
N ASN A 48 32.70 -43.24 -90.52
CA ASN A 48 32.81 -42.95 -91.93
C ASN A 48 31.90 -43.92 -92.69
N LEU A 49 30.66 -43.54 -93.02
CA LEU A 49 29.81 -44.30 -93.96
C LEU A 49 28.69 -43.41 -94.52
N ASP A 50 28.76 -43.15 -95.83
CA ASP A 50 27.64 -42.74 -96.67
C ASP A 50 26.50 -43.77 -96.54
N SER A 51 25.40 -43.43 -95.87
CA SER A 51 24.06 -43.91 -96.24
C SER A 51 22.97 -43.25 -95.40
N THR A 52 22.04 -42.61 -96.09
CA THR A 52 20.73 -42.15 -95.64
C THR A 52 19.96 -43.28 -94.95
N VAL A 53 19.37 -43.00 -93.78
CA VAL A 53 18.48 -43.82 -92.92
C VAL A 53 19.14 -44.25 -91.60
N ALA A 54 18.86 -43.49 -90.56
CA ALA A 54 19.25 -43.78 -89.18
C ALA A 54 18.47 -45.00 -88.62
N PRO A 55 19.12 -45.86 -87.79
CA PRO A 55 18.48 -47.04 -87.19
C PRO A 55 17.50 -46.69 -86.05
N PRO A 56 16.41 -47.48 -85.87
CA PRO A 56 15.30 -47.18 -84.95
C PRO A 56 15.68 -47.11 -83.46
N VAL A 57 16.83 -47.65 -83.05
CA VAL A 57 17.33 -47.59 -81.66
C VAL A 57 17.84 -46.18 -81.30
N VAL A 58 18.37 -45.43 -82.27
CA VAL A 58 18.89 -44.07 -82.05
C VAL A 58 17.74 -43.08 -81.81
N LEU A 59 16.61 -43.24 -82.52
CA LEU A 59 15.42 -42.43 -82.32
C LEU A 59 14.77 -42.67 -80.94
N ALA A 60 14.74 -43.91 -80.46
CA ALA A 60 14.19 -44.24 -79.14
C ALA A 60 15.03 -43.64 -77.99
N LEU A 61 16.36 -43.69 -78.09
CA LEU A 61 17.25 -43.04 -77.12
C LEU A 61 17.09 -41.51 -77.14
N PHE A 62 16.93 -40.90 -78.32
CA PHE A 62 16.69 -39.46 -78.45
C PHE A 62 15.34 -39.03 -77.85
N PHE A 63 14.28 -39.82 -78.04
CA PHE A 63 12.99 -39.59 -77.40
C PHE A 63 13.06 -39.76 -75.88
N CYS A 64 13.80 -40.76 -75.38
CA CYS A 64 14.01 -40.96 -73.94
C CYS A 64 14.80 -39.79 -73.33
N TRP A 65 15.85 -39.31 -74.01
CA TRP A 65 16.63 -38.15 -73.60
C TRP A 65 15.84 -36.83 -73.65
N ALA A 66 14.98 -36.66 -74.65
CA ALA A 66 14.09 -35.52 -74.75
C ALA A 66 13.03 -35.53 -73.63
N GLN A 67 12.46 -36.69 -73.33
CA GLN A 67 11.49 -36.88 -72.25
C GLN A 67 12.12 -36.70 -70.86
N GLU A 68 13.35 -37.17 -70.67
CA GLU A 68 14.15 -36.95 -69.47
C GLU A 68 14.59 -35.48 -69.34
N GLY A 69 14.83 -34.79 -70.46
CA GLY A 69 15.06 -33.35 -70.53
C GLY A 69 13.85 -32.50 -70.17
N GLU A 70 12.64 -32.88 -70.59
CA GLU A 70 11.38 -32.23 -70.20
C GLU A 70 11.13 -32.39 -68.70
N SER A 71 11.26 -33.61 -68.15
CA SER A 71 11.13 -33.86 -66.71
C SER A 71 12.18 -33.10 -65.89
N SER A 72 13.40 -32.94 -66.40
CA SER A 72 14.45 -32.13 -65.76
C SER A 72 14.12 -30.64 -65.74
N ASN A 73 13.50 -30.11 -66.80
CA ASN A 73 13.10 -28.71 -66.86
C ASN A 73 11.91 -28.40 -65.94
N ASP A 74 10.94 -29.31 -65.84
CA ASP A 74 9.83 -29.20 -64.89
C ASP A 74 10.34 -29.20 -63.44
N LEU A 75 11.30 -30.07 -63.12
CA LEU A 75 11.92 -30.09 -61.79
C LEU A 75 12.67 -28.78 -61.49
N LYS A 76 13.40 -28.23 -62.46
CA LYS A 76 14.12 -26.94 -62.30
C LYS A 76 13.18 -25.76 -62.08
N THR A 77 12.04 -25.71 -62.79
CA THR A 77 11.05 -24.65 -62.60
C THR A 77 10.42 -24.76 -61.22
N GLU A 78 10.12 -25.97 -60.74
CA GLU A 78 9.57 -26.20 -59.41
C GLU A 78 10.58 -25.85 -58.30
N ILE A 79 11.86 -26.21 -58.45
CA ILE A 79 12.92 -25.81 -57.50
C ILE A 79 13.01 -24.28 -57.43
N THR A 80 12.99 -23.60 -58.58
CA THR A 80 13.05 -22.13 -58.63
C THR A 80 11.83 -21.50 -57.92
N ARG A 81 10.64 -22.07 -58.13
CA ARG A 81 9.41 -21.64 -57.47
C ARG A 81 9.51 -21.83 -55.96
N LEU A 82 9.96 -22.99 -55.49
CA LEU A 82 10.12 -23.31 -54.08
C LEU A 82 11.15 -22.40 -53.39
N LEU A 83 12.29 -22.14 -54.04
CA LEU A 83 13.29 -21.19 -53.55
C LEU A 83 12.70 -19.78 -53.42
N GLY A 84 11.90 -19.33 -54.40
CA GLY A 84 11.19 -18.05 -54.32
C GLY A 84 10.17 -18.00 -53.17
N CYS A 85 9.47 -19.10 -52.89
CA CYS A 85 8.61 -19.20 -51.71
C CYS A 85 9.42 -19.17 -50.41
N GLU A 86 10.55 -19.86 -50.36
CA GLU A 86 11.44 -19.90 -49.19
C GLU A 86 11.99 -18.51 -48.85
N THR A 87 12.43 -17.75 -49.85
CA THR A 87 12.91 -16.37 -49.64
C THR A 87 11.82 -15.47 -49.10
N LEU A 88 10.59 -15.56 -49.63
CA LEU A 88 9.44 -14.79 -49.14
C LEU A 88 9.06 -15.16 -47.70
N LEU A 89 9.12 -16.45 -47.35
CA LEU A 89 8.86 -16.90 -45.98
C LEU A 89 9.94 -16.43 -45.01
N LYS A 90 11.21 -16.43 -45.43
CA LYS A 90 12.33 -15.90 -44.62
C LYS A 90 12.19 -14.40 -44.38
N GLU A 91 11.82 -13.63 -45.41
CA GLU A 91 11.55 -12.20 -45.28
C GLU A 91 10.36 -11.93 -44.35
N SER A 92 9.25 -12.67 -44.52
CA SER A 92 8.07 -12.55 -43.66
C SER A 92 8.38 -12.93 -42.21
N LEU A 93 9.17 -13.98 -41.98
CA LEU A 93 9.60 -14.38 -40.64
C LEU A 93 10.49 -13.31 -39.99
N ALA A 94 11.41 -12.71 -40.76
CA ALA A 94 12.24 -11.62 -40.29
C ALA A 94 11.40 -10.39 -39.92
N GLU A 95 10.42 -10.02 -40.76
CA GLU A 95 9.51 -8.91 -40.48
C GLU A 95 8.69 -9.14 -39.21
N GLU A 96 8.07 -10.32 -39.07
CA GLU A 96 7.28 -10.66 -37.88
C GLU A 96 8.16 -10.77 -36.62
N SER A 97 9.39 -11.28 -36.74
CA SER A 97 10.34 -11.28 -35.62
C SER A 97 10.71 -9.86 -35.16
N SER A 98 10.86 -8.93 -36.11
CA SER A 98 11.10 -7.52 -35.80
C SER A 98 9.89 -6.86 -35.12
N LYS A 99 8.67 -7.16 -35.58
CA LYS A 99 7.44 -6.65 -34.96
C LYS A 99 7.26 -7.19 -33.55
N LEU A 100 7.54 -8.48 -33.34
CA LEU A 100 7.50 -9.11 -32.02
C LEU A 100 8.49 -8.43 -31.06
N ALA A 101 9.75 -8.23 -31.49
CA ALA A 101 10.76 -7.56 -30.68
C ALA A 101 10.37 -6.12 -30.32
N GLN A 102 9.75 -5.39 -31.26
CA GLN A 102 9.24 -4.04 -30.99
C GLN A 102 8.10 -4.08 -29.95
N ALA A 103 7.12 -4.97 -30.13
CA ALA A 103 6.00 -5.11 -29.20
C ALA A 103 6.48 -5.51 -27.79
N GLU A 104 7.46 -6.42 -27.69
CA GLU A 104 8.08 -6.80 -26.42
C GLU A 104 8.78 -5.62 -25.73
N ALA A 105 9.50 -4.80 -26.49
CA ALA A 105 10.14 -3.59 -25.97
C ALA A 105 9.13 -2.54 -25.50
N GLU A 106 8.01 -2.36 -26.22
CA GLU A 106 6.91 -1.48 -25.81
C GLU A 106 6.22 -2.00 -24.55
N CYS A 107 5.92 -3.29 -24.47
CA CYS A 107 5.38 -3.92 -23.27
C CYS A 107 6.32 -3.75 -22.07
N GLN A 108 7.63 -3.88 -22.25
CA GLN A 108 8.58 -3.67 -21.17
C GLN A 108 8.57 -2.23 -20.67
N LYS A 109 8.57 -1.24 -21.56
CA LYS A 109 8.47 0.19 -21.18
C LYS A 109 7.20 0.49 -20.40
N LEU A 110 6.06 -0.09 -20.81
CA LEU A 110 4.80 0.07 -20.10
C LEU A 110 4.86 -0.57 -18.70
N ARG A 111 5.43 -1.77 -18.57
CA ARG A 111 5.62 -2.42 -17.27
C ARG A 111 6.50 -1.58 -16.33
N ASP A 112 7.58 -1.01 -16.84
CA ASP A 112 8.49 -0.17 -16.04
C ASP A 112 7.79 1.13 -15.60
N ALA A 113 7.02 1.75 -16.51
CA ALA A 113 6.24 2.94 -16.20
C ALA A 113 5.16 2.66 -15.15
N GLU A 114 4.41 1.57 -15.29
CA GLU A 114 3.42 1.11 -14.31
C GLU A 114 4.06 0.79 -12.96
N GLY A 115 5.19 0.08 -12.95
CA GLY A 115 5.95 -0.22 -11.74
C GLY A 115 6.39 1.04 -11.00
N SER A 116 6.90 2.04 -11.73
CA SER A 116 7.29 3.33 -11.14
C SER A 116 6.08 4.11 -10.59
N ALA A 117 4.94 4.08 -11.29
CA ALA A 117 3.71 4.74 -10.84
C ALA A 117 3.14 4.08 -9.58
N LEU A 118 3.13 2.73 -9.53
CA LEU A 118 2.69 1.97 -8.37
C LEU A 118 3.59 2.24 -7.15
N SER A 119 4.92 2.25 -7.33
CA SER A 119 5.85 2.63 -6.27
C SER A 119 5.60 4.07 -5.78
N GLY A 120 5.33 5.00 -6.69
CA GLY A 120 5.01 6.39 -6.34
C GLY A 120 3.70 6.54 -5.58
N LEU A 121 2.67 5.75 -5.94
CA LEU A 121 1.41 5.73 -5.22
C LEU A 121 1.53 5.06 -3.84
N GLN A 122 2.30 3.98 -3.73
CA GLN A 122 2.54 3.29 -2.46
C GLN A 122 3.22 4.22 -1.45
N THR A 123 4.28 4.93 -1.86
CA THR A 123 4.97 5.89 -0.98
C THR A 123 4.08 7.04 -0.53
N LYS A 124 3.20 7.54 -1.41
CA LYS A 124 2.19 8.55 -1.03
C LYS A 124 1.17 7.98 -0.04
N LEU A 125 0.68 6.77 -0.27
CA LEU A 125 -0.23 6.10 0.64
C LEU A 125 0.40 5.95 2.04
N ASP A 126 1.62 5.46 2.10
CA ASP A 126 2.35 5.28 3.36
C ASP A 126 2.59 6.64 4.07
N SER A 127 2.95 7.69 3.33
CA SER A 127 3.06 9.06 3.88
C SER A 127 1.73 9.54 4.46
N THR A 128 0.63 9.41 3.71
CA THR A 128 -0.69 9.86 4.20
C THR A 128 -1.17 9.06 5.40
N LEU A 129 -0.81 7.77 5.49
CA LEU A 129 -1.14 6.93 6.64
C LEU A 129 -0.35 7.35 7.88
N MET A 130 0.94 7.67 7.73
CA MET A 130 1.77 8.20 8.83
C MET A 130 1.29 9.56 9.33
N GLU A 131 0.91 10.46 8.41
CA GLU A 131 0.31 11.75 8.74
C GLU A 131 -1.00 11.58 9.49
N HIS A 132 -1.89 10.71 8.99
CA HIS A 132 -3.15 10.38 9.65
C HIS A 132 -2.92 9.83 11.06
N GLN A 133 -1.99 8.90 11.24
CA GLN A 133 -1.65 8.36 12.56
C GLN A 133 -1.16 9.44 13.51
N THR A 134 -0.27 10.31 13.03
CA THR A 134 0.25 11.44 13.81
C THR A 134 -0.86 12.40 14.25
N LEU A 135 -1.81 12.71 13.37
CA LEU A 135 -2.96 13.56 13.69
C LEU A 135 -3.89 12.90 14.71
N MET A 136 -4.11 11.59 14.61
CA MET A 136 -4.90 10.84 15.59
C MET A 136 -4.25 10.85 16.98
N ASP A 137 -2.94 10.65 17.05
CA ASP A 137 -2.20 10.70 18.33
C ASP A 137 -2.27 12.11 18.95
N GLN A 138 -2.14 13.15 18.13
CA GLN A 138 -2.31 14.53 18.59
C GLN A 138 -3.73 14.82 19.08
N PHE A 139 -4.74 14.31 18.37
CA PHE A 139 -6.14 14.46 18.77
C PHE A 139 -6.42 13.81 20.13
N ILE A 140 -5.95 12.58 20.34
CA ILE A 140 -6.06 11.89 21.62
C ILE A 140 -5.37 12.70 22.73
N ALA A 141 -4.16 13.17 22.49
CA ALA A 141 -3.42 13.97 23.49
C ALA A 141 -4.14 15.29 23.84
N VAL A 142 -4.81 15.94 22.88
CA VAL A 142 -5.61 17.14 23.14
C VAL A 142 -6.88 16.78 23.92
N GLN A 143 -7.54 15.68 23.58
CA GLN A 143 -8.73 15.20 24.29
C GLN A 143 -8.41 14.88 25.75
N ASP A 144 -7.30 14.18 26.03
CA ASP A 144 -6.85 13.88 27.38
C ASP A 144 -6.56 15.14 28.19
N LYS A 145 -5.88 16.13 27.57
CA LYS A 145 -5.64 17.44 28.20
C LYS A 145 -6.95 18.16 28.51
N ASN A 146 -7.92 18.12 27.61
CA ASN A 146 -9.22 18.75 27.84
C ASN A 146 -9.95 18.09 29.02
N SER A 147 -9.97 16.76 29.10
CA SER A 147 -10.54 16.05 30.25
C SER A 147 -9.84 16.38 31.57
N GLN A 148 -8.51 16.55 31.56
CA GLN A 148 -7.77 17.00 32.75
C GLN A 148 -8.14 18.42 33.16
N LEU A 149 -8.28 19.35 32.21
CA LEU A 149 -8.69 20.72 32.48
C LEU A 149 -10.13 20.81 33.00
N GLU A 150 -11.05 20.01 32.45
CA GLU A 150 -12.42 19.91 32.95
C GLU A 150 -12.48 19.38 34.39
N ALA A 151 -11.67 18.37 34.72
CA ALA A 151 -11.57 17.85 36.09
C ALA A 151 -10.98 18.89 37.06
N ALA A 152 -9.94 19.63 36.64
CA ALA A 152 -9.35 20.70 37.44
C ALA A 152 -10.34 21.86 37.66
N LEU A 153 -11.07 22.24 36.61
CA LEU A 153 -12.12 23.26 36.70
C LEU A 153 -13.23 22.84 37.67
N GLY A 154 -13.68 21.59 37.60
CA GLY A 154 -14.67 21.04 38.52
C GLY A 154 -14.20 21.08 39.98
N THR A 155 -12.93 20.74 40.23
CA THR A 155 -12.33 20.80 41.57
C THR A 155 -12.27 22.25 42.09
N CYS A 156 -11.76 23.17 41.28
CA CYS A 156 -11.68 24.60 41.63
C CYS A 156 -13.07 25.19 41.92
N HIS A 157 -14.07 24.81 41.14
CA HIS A 157 -15.46 25.23 41.37
C HIS A 157 -16.00 24.74 42.72
N GLN A 158 -15.77 23.47 43.08
CA GLN A 158 -16.17 22.94 44.38
C GLN A 158 -15.46 23.63 45.55
N GLU A 159 -14.17 23.92 45.40
CA GLU A 159 -13.40 24.68 46.40
C GLU A 159 -13.94 26.10 46.57
N LEU A 160 -14.25 26.79 45.47
CA LEU A 160 -14.84 28.13 45.50
C LEU A 160 -16.19 28.12 46.24
N GLU A 161 -17.07 27.18 45.93
CA GLU A 161 -18.35 27.05 46.63
C GLU A 161 -18.16 26.77 48.13
N SER A 162 -17.20 25.93 48.48
CA SER A 162 -16.86 25.63 49.88
C SER A 162 -16.39 26.88 50.62
N LEU A 163 -15.46 27.63 50.03
CA LEU A 163 -14.96 28.89 50.59
C LEU A 163 -16.08 29.93 50.71
N GLN A 164 -16.98 30.02 49.72
CA GLN A 164 -18.13 30.91 49.78
C GLN A 164 -19.04 30.59 50.96
N ARG A 165 -19.31 29.31 51.25
CA ARG A 165 -20.08 28.88 52.43
C ARG A 165 -19.37 29.30 53.73
N ILE A 166 -18.06 29.05 53.82
CA ILE A 166 -17.26 29.42 55.00
C ILE A 166 -17.30 30.94 55.25
N VAL A 167 -17.15 31.76 54.20
CA VAL A 167 -17.21 33.22 54.31
C VAL A 167 -18.56 33.70 54.83
N LEU A 168 -19.66 33.11 54.36
CA LEU A 168 -21.00 33.44 54.85
C LEU A 168 -21.18 33.09 56.33
N ASP A 169 -20.68 31.93 56.76
CA ASP A 169 -20.75 31.51 58.16
C ASP A 169 -19.90 32.41 59.07
N LEU A 170 -18.70 32.78 58.63
CA LEU A 170 -17.87 33.75 59.33
C LEU A 170 -18.55 35.12 59.43
N GLY A 171 -19.27 35.55 58.39
CA GLY A 171 -20.09 36.77 58.42
C GLY A 171 -21.17 36.72 59.51
N ARG A 172 -21.90 35.60 59.62
CA ARG A 172 -22.92 35.39 60.66
C ARG A 172 -22.31 35.37 62.07
N GLN A 173 -21.17 34.70 62.24
CA GLN A 173 -20.45 34.66 63.51
C GLN A 173 -19.95 36.05 63.92
N ASN A 174 -19.37 36.80 62.98
CA ASN A 174 -18.90 38.17 63.24
C ASN A 174 -20.07 39.09 63.65
N GLN A 175 -21.20 39.02 62.95
CA GLN A 175 -22.40 39.77 63.34
C GLN A 175 -22.88 39.42 64.75
N THR A 176 -22.88 38.13 65.10
CA THR A 176 -23.26 37.66 66.44
C THR A 176 -22.34 38.25 67.52
N LEU A 177 -21.03 38.28 67.25
CA LEU A 177 -20.04 38.86 68.15
C LEU A 177 -20.22 40.37 68.31
N GLN A 178 -20.47 41.10 67.21
CA GLN A 178 -20.71 42.54 67.26
C GLN A 178 -21.95 42.88 68.11
N ILE A 179 -23.06 42.16 67.92
CA ILE A 179 -24.27 42.33 68.72
C ILE A 179 -23.99 42.03 70.20
N ALA A 180 -23.24 40.97 70.49
CA ALA A 180 -22.88 40.62 71.87
C ALA A 180 -22.00 41.70 72.51
N GLN A 181 -21.04 42.24 71.77
CA GLN A 181 -20.19 43.34 72.21
C GLN A 181 -21.00 44.60 72.48
N GLU A 182 -21.87 45.01 71.55
CA GLU A 182 -22.74 46.19 71.71
C GLU A 182 -23.62 46.07 72.96
N ARG A 183 -24.18 44.89 73.21
CA ARG A 183 -24.97 44.59 74.42
C ARG A 183 -24.15 44.64 75.71
N LEU A 184 -22.83 44.45 75.65
CA LEU A 184 -21.93 44.55 76.81
C LEU A 184 -21.49 46.00 77.02
N THR A 185 -21.18 46.74 75.96
CA THR A 185 -20.72 48.13 76.03
C THR A 185 -21.84 49.10 76.38
N ASN A 186 -23.08 48.82 75.94
CA ASN A 186 -24.23 49.68 76.22
C ASN A 186 -24.95 49.34 77.53
N ARG A 187 -24.35 48.51 78.41
CA ARG A 187 -24.95 48.22 79.72
C ARG A 187 -24.86 49.46 80.60
N GLN A 188 -26.02 49.99 80.94
CA GLN A 188 -26.16 51.05 81.92
C GLN A 188 -26.68 50.48 83.23
N TRP A 189 -26.23 51.07 84.34
CA TRP A 189 -26.76 50.76 85.66
C TRP A 189 -28.24 51.15 85.71
N VAL A 190 -29.10 50.17 85.95
CA VAL A 190 -30.53 50.42 86.17
C VAL A 190 -30.70 50.98 87.57
N ALA A 191 -31.39 52.12 87.69
CA ALA A 191 -31.69 52.71 88.99
C ALA A 191 -32.51 51.73 89.85
N ASP A 192 -32.27 51.70 91.16
CA ASP A 192 -32.95 50.78 92.04
C ASP A 192 -34.48 50.94 91.97
N GLU A 193 -34.98 52.17 91.82
CA GLU A 193 -36.42 52.46 91.76
C GLU A 193 -37.13 51.77 90.58
N SER A 194 -36.45 51.57 89.45
CA SER A 194 -37.04 50.97 88.25
C SER A 194 -36.90 49.45 88.18
N ALA A 195 -36.00 48.84 88.96
CA ALA A 195 -35.85 47.39 89.02
C ALA A 195 -36.85 46.77 90.02
N ILE A 196 -38.03 46.33 89.57
CA ILE A 196 -39.09 45.77 90.45
C ILE A 196 -38.87 44.28 90.76
N ALA A 197 -38.26 43.53 89.83
CA ALA A 197 -37.99 42.10 89.97
C ALA A 197 -36.61 41.74 89.41
N CYS A 198 -36.07 40.59 89.83
CA CYS A 198 -34.80 40.08 89.32
C CYS A 198 -34.89 39.76 87.82
N SER A 199 -34.02 40.35 87.00
CA SER A 199 -34.04 40.13 85.54
C SER A 199 -33.74 38.68 85.12
N ASN A 200 -33.14 37.87 85.99
CA ASN A 200 -32.79 36.48 85.67
C ASN A 200 -33.89 35.47 86.07
N CYS A 201 -34.49 35.63 87.25
CA CYS A 201 -35.46 34.67 87.79
C CYS A 201 -36.88 35.24 87.99
N GLN A 202 -37.09 36.51 87.62
CA GLN A 202 -38.36 37.25 87.69
C GLN A 202 -39.03 37.32 89.07
N ARG A 203 -38.32 37.02 90.16
CA ARG A 203 -38.83 37.21 91.52
C ARG A 203 -38.83 38.68 91.90
N GLU A 204 -39.96 39.15 92.44
CA GLU A 204 -40.10 40.52 92.96
C GLU A 204 -39.18 40.77 94.15
N PHE A 205 -38.59 41.96 94.19
CA PHE A 205 -37.76 42.37 95.31
C PHE A 205 -38.63 42.71 96.52
N SER A 206 -38.20 42.27 97.68
CA SER A 206 -38.88 42.52 98.95
C SER A 206 -37.85 42.75 100.05
N ILE A 207 -38.30 43.01 101.28
CA ILE A 207 -37.40 43.19 102.43
C ILE A 207 -36.51 41.94 102.65
N SER A 208 -37.06 40.76 102.36
CA SER A 208 -36.37 39.47 102.45
C SER A 208 -35.52 39.15 101.22
N LEU A 209 -35.81 39.75 100.06
CA LEU A 209 -35.11 39.57 98.79
C LEU A 209 -34.62 40.94 98.30
N ARG A 210 -33.48 41.37 98.83
CA ARG A 210 -32.91 42.70 98.55
C ARG A 210 -32.19 42.74 97.20
N LYS A 211 -32.13 43.94 96.62
CA LYS A 211 -31.30 44.24 95.46
C LYS A 211 -29.85 44.22 95.90
N VAL A 212 -29.04 43.37 95.27
CA VAL A 212 -27.59 43.31 95.49
C VAL A 212 -26.95 43.98 94.29
N SER A 213 -26.56 45.24 94.45
CA SER A 213 -25.71 45.93 93.48
C SER A 213 -24.33 45.28 93.53
N LYS A 214 -23.78 44.88 92.38
CA LYS A 214 -22.57 44.07 92.28
C LYS A 214 -21.50 44.77 91.46
#